data_AF-A0A7C7CN47-F1
#
_entry.id   AF-A0A7C7CN47-F1
#
_cell.length_a   1.000
_cell.length_b   1.000
_cell.length_c   1.000
_cell.angle_alpha   90.00
_cell.angle_beta   90.00
_cell.angle_gamma   90.00
#
_symmetry.space_group_name_H-M   'P 1'
#
loop_
_entity.id
_entity.type
_entity.pdbx_description
1 polymer ?
#
loop_
_entity_poly.entity_id
_entity_poly.type
_entity_poly.pdbx_seq_one_letter_code
_entity_poly.pdbx_strand_id
1 'polypeptide(L)'
;MDGSKFRTALIVAGLLTLSMISTIPMVSAETSDSITWGVEYEWANLNADIQEMTGLPYDDIIEDIEESANYGGFNLTILNVYSGSSSMYVEQWDDSTEQQITDNSGDSHTVTSRVTEVTLRHGMLYDAGFMVDWKDNTVMGAPSMEMVLSADYETIFVMDLLYTEYVTSDMMLVGSDLDASANLGVGAGMGFYADISGNGDSFEMDLDAGIDLGWSANSINSEWRLEHPSNILNMMNNGNNFDWECGTLQCGKISGSFATATSYEISLTGLPMDEFGFEADALDLQISDTIPDSGTFDSDSDDMIMDDGLEFELPYSFDGQQTITIDDGGTTTEATEVMMDPFSPGMSLMVGYSFAKAVLGSGDQTTADEAMMEAFTAWTEDAEETIVFDTFTCDDGEEIPSDYVNDGEDDCADGSDEGVDEEELATELENMAMNIYGAFEESDFTKNLETVGERLEFEMEKYEDIEADFPYVDGDYNALWSNEHSRFVGFQLLGETDSGNVYSVLGPETSAYNNNPPVQIHLEYLVGAAAEEAETAAETADTIEELAPVAAHDVSAIVTALGSHAPESMIVEPPAPPEEGGGESDTSMEDSGGMFGLPAPGFISVVFVVIGAAMVARIMPRRQE
;
A
#
# COMPACT_ATOMS: atom_id res chain seq x y z
N MET A 1 -6.52 -18.18 22.93
CA MET A 1 -7.07 -17.82 21.61
C MET A 1 -6.57 -18.86 20.63
N ASP A 2 -7.51 -19.51 19.94
CA ASP A 2 -7.27 -20.72 19.15
C ASP A 2 -6.53 -20.38 17.86
N GLY A 3 -5.53 -21.19 17.49
CA GLY A 3 -4.59 -20.90 16.42
C GLY A 3 -5.19 -20.92 15.01
N SER A 4 -6.46 -21.33 14.85
CA SER A 4 -7.18 -21.27 13.58
C SER A 4 -7.77 -19.88 13.29
N LYS A 5 -8.30 -19.17 14.30
CA LYS A 5 -8.93 -17.86 14.11
C LYS A 5 -7.93 -16.78 13.67
N PHE A 6 -6.68 -16.88 14.13
CA PHE A 6 -5.59 -15.99 13.69
C PHE A 6 -5.14 -16.29 12.25
N ARG A 7 -5.38 -17.50 11.74
CA ARG A 7 -5.08 -17.89 10.35
C ARG A 7 -6.16 -17.41 9.39
N THR A 8 -7.43 -17.48 9.76
CA THR A 8 -8.55 -16.99 8.91
C THR A 8 -8.50 -15.47 8.74
N ALA A 9 -8.18 -14.70 9.79
CA ALA A 9 -8.02 -13.25 9.69
C ALA A 9 -6.78 -12.83 8.86
N LEU A 10 -5.68 -13.59 8.94
CA LEU A 10 -4.50 -13.40 8.07
C LEU A 10 -4.73 -13.88 6.63
N ILE A 11 -5.64 -14.81 6.40
CA ILE A 11 -6.02 -15.27 5.05
C ILE A 11 -6.96 -14.26 4.41
N VAL A 12 -7.91 -13.66 5.13
CA VAL A 12 -8.79 -12.60 4.58
C VAL A 12 -8.05 -11.28 4.40
N ALA A 13 -7.20 -10.86 5.35
CA ALA A 13 -6.31 -9.71 5.17
C ALA A 13 -5.19 -9.98 4.15
N GLY A 14 -4.72 -11.24 4.06
CA GLY A 14 -3.75 -11.69 3.06
C GLY A 14 -4.33 -11.75 1.65
N LEU A 15 -5.59 -12.17 1.50
CA LEU A 15 -6.37 -12.17 0.26
C LEU A 15 -6.68 -10.75 -0.22
N LEU A 16 -6.75 -9.77 0.68
CA LEU A 16 -6.85 -8.34 0.34
C LEU A 16 -5.49 -7.70 -0.04
N THR A 17 -4.36 -8.41 0.16
CA THR A 17 -3.00 -7.89 -0.12
C THR A 17 -2.18 -8.69 -1.14
N LEU A 18 -2.71 -9.78 -1.70
CA LEU A 18 -2.01 -10.61 -2.69
C LEU A 18 -2.96 -11.15 -3.77
N SER A 19 -3.11 -10.38 -4.84
CA SER A 19 -3.33 -10.88 -6.21
C SER A 19 -3.00 -9.74 -7.17
N MET A 20 -1.85 -9.82 -7.84
CA MET A 20 -1.20 -8.69 -8.49
C MET A 20 -0.47 -9.16 -9.75
N ILE A 21 -1.07 -9.08 -10.96
CA ILE A 21 -0.38 -9.33 -12.26
C ILE A 21 -0.98 -8.53 -13.50
N SER A 22 -0.16 -8.14 -14.55
CA SER A 22 0.23 -6.84 -15.24
C SER A 22 0.14 -6.49 -16.77
N THR A 23 0.15 -5.19 -17.22
CA THR A 23 -0.41 -4.39 -18.43
C THR A 23 0.17 -4.59 -19.85
N ILE A 24 -0.58 -4.69 -20.98
CA ILE A 24 -0.05 -4.76 -22.37
C ILE A 24 -1.20 -4.66 -23.40
N PRO A 25 -0.92 -4.21 -24.64
CA PRO A 25 -1.92 -3.60 -25.48
C PRO A 25 -2.71 -4.62 -26.29
N MET A 26 -4.02 -4.48 -26.19
CA MET A 26 -5.00 -5.21 -26.99
C MET A 26 -4.92 -4.80 -28.47
N VAL A 27 -4.63 -5.78 -29.34
CA VAL A 27 -5.00 -5.70 -30.75
C VAL A 27 -6.47 -6.07 -30.82
N SER A 28 -7.34 -5.06 -30.92
CA SER A 28 -8.78 -5.24 -31.15
C SER A 28 -9.02 -6.22 -32.30
N ALA A 29 -9.45 -7.43 -31.97
CA ALA A 29 -10.06 -8.36 -32.90
C ALA A 29 -11.42 -8.75 -32.32
N GLU A 30 -12.48 -8.09 -32.81
CA GLU A 30 -13.86 -8.54 -32.60
C GLU A 30 -13.98 -10.04 -32.86
N THR A 31 -14.10 -10.87 -31.82
CA THR A 31 -14.54 -12.27 -31.97
C THR A 31 -15.46 -12.67 -30.81
N SER A 32 -16.71 -12.94 -31.16
CA SER A 32 -17.84 -13.24 -30.26
C SER A 32 -17.78 -14.58 -29.52
N ASP A 33 -16.59 -15.09 -29.17
CA ASP A 33 -16.37 -16.41 -28.54
C ASP A 33 -15.37 -16.36 -27.34
N SER A 34 -15.02 -15.17 -26.82
CA SER A 34 -14.18 -15.05 -25.61
C SER A 34 -14.93 -15.45 -24.34
N ILE A 35 -14.18 -15.89 -23.32
CA ILE A 35 -14.70 -16.11 -21.96
C ILE A 35 -14.08 -15.04 -21.06
N THR A 36 -14.94 -14.21 -20.51
CA THR A 36 -14.53 -13.10 -19.63
C THR A 36 -15.19 -13.24 -18.27
N TRP A 37 -14.42 -12.99 -17.22
CA TRP A 37 -14.90 -12.90 -15.84
C TRP A 37 -14.06 -11.89 -15.07
N GLY A 38 -14.61 -11.34 -14.00
CA GLY A 38 -13.87 -10.37 -13.19
C GLY A 38 -14.45 -10.17 -11.81
N VAL A 39 -13.73 -9.41 -11.00
CA VAL A 39 -14.13 -9.00 -9.66
C VAL A 39 -13.91 -7.52 -9.46
N GLU A 40 -14.80 -6.89 -8.70
CA GLU A 40 -14.74 -5.47 -8.39
C GLU A 40 -15.02 -5.21 -6.90
N TYR A 41 -14.42 -4.15 -6.39
CA TYR A 41 -14.59 -3.65 -5.03
C TYR A 41 -14.52 -2.13 -4.98
N GLU A 42 -15.41 -1.51 -4.22
CA GLU A 42 -15.35 -0.08 -3.91
C GLU A 42 -14.92 0.13 -2.45
N TRP A 43 -13.82 0.87 -2.23
CA TRP A 43 -13.21 1.04 -0.91
C TRP A 43 -14.08 1.80 0.10
N ALA A 44 -15.05 2.58 -0.37
CA ALA A 44 -16.03 3.25 0.48
C ALA A 44 -16.88 2.26 1.31
N ASN A 45 -16.97 0.98 0.89
CA ASN A 45 -17.72 -0.04 1.59
C ASN A 45 -16.95 -0.75 2.72
N LEU A 46 -15.65 -0.45 2.90
CA LEU A 46 -14.78 -1.18 3.83
C LEU A 46 -15.28 -1.18 5.27
N ASN A 47 -15.70 -0.03 5.81
CA ASN A 47 -16.19 0.05 7.19
C ASN A 47 -17.47 -0.77 7.39
N ALA A 48 -18.38 -0.75 6.40
CA ALA A 48 -19.61 -1.54 6.43
C ALA A 48 -19.31 -3.05 6.38
N ASP A 49 -18.36 -3.46 5.53
CA ASP A 49 -17.94 -4.86 5.41
C ASP A 49 -17.22 -5.35 6.67
N ILE A 50 -16.37 -4.54 7.30
CA ILE A 50 -15.76 -4.86 8.59
C ILE A 50 -16.85 -5.07 9.65
N GLN A 51 -17.84 -4.18 9.73
CA GLN A 51 -18.92 -4.31 10.69
C GLN A 51 -19.74 -5.58 10.45
N GLU A 52 -20.10 -5.89 9.20
CA GLU A 52 -20.89 -7.08 8.88
C GLU A 52 -20.09 -8.38 9.10
N MET A 53 -18.78 -8.37 8.83
CA MET A 53 -17.91 -9.55 8.98
C MET A 53 -17.44 -9.80 10.42
N THR A 54 -17.36 -8.77 11.26
CA THR A 54 -16.83 -8.88 12.63
C THR A 54 -17.91 -8.69 13.70
N GLY A 55 -19.03 -8.07 13.35
CA GLY A 55 -20.06 -7.61 14.29
C GLY A 55 -19.60 -6.45 15.18
N LEU A 56 -18.41 -5.89 14.97
CA LEU A 56 -17.88 -4.78 15.76
C LEU A 56 -18.53 -3.47 15.29
N PRO A 57 -19.19 -2.72 16.19
CA PRO A 57 -19.79 -1.44 15.86
C PRO A 57 -18.70 -0.36 15.86
N TYR A 58 -17.90 -0.31 14.80
CA TYR A 58 -16.75 0.59 14.68
C TYR A 58 -17.13 2.07 14.93
N ASP A 59 -18.21 2.53 14.31
CA ASP A 59 -18.69 3.91 14.45
C ASP A 59 -19.14 4.22 15.88
N ASP A 60 -19.84 3.30 16.57
CA ASP A 60 -20.30 3.49 17.95
C ASP A 60 -19.11 3.60 18.93
N ILE A 61 -18.03 2.86 18.67
CA ILE A 61 -16.80 2.92 19.49
C ILE A 61 -16.15 4.29 19.36
N ILE A 62 -16.06 4.84 18.15
CA ILE A 62 -15.52 6.18 17.92
C ILE A 62 -16.40 7.23 18.61
N GLU A 63 -17.73 7.16 18.43
CA GLU A 63 -18.67 8.09 19.07
C GLU A 63 -18.53 8.06 20.61
N ASP A 64 -18.44 6.87 21.21
CA ASP A 64 -18.25 6.73 22.67
C ASP A 64 -16.92 7.34 23.16
N ILE A 65 -15.85 7.28 22.35
CA ILE A 65 -14.56 7.91 22.65
C ILE A 65 -14.69 9.45 22.61
N GLU A 66 -15.30 10.00 21.56
CA GLU A 66 -15.53 11.45 21.42
C GLU A 66 -16.45 12.00 22.52
N GLU A 67 -17.52 11.28 22.87
CA GLU A 67 -18.41 11.66 23.97
C GLU A 67 -17.69 11.64 25.32
N SER A 68 -16.78 10.68 25.53
CA SER A 68 -15.98 10.57 26.75
C SER A 68 -15.02 11.75 26.91
N ALA A 69 -14.36 12.15 25.82
CA ALA A 69 -13.52 13.35 25.79
C ALA A 69 -14.34 14.62 26.08
N ASN A 70 -15.47 14.78 25.37
CA ASN A 70 -16.38 15.92 25.55
C ASN A 70 -16.90 16.03 26.98
N TYR A 71 -17.20 14.90 27.62
CA TYR A 71 -17.60 14.85 29.02
C TYR A 71 -16.49 15.32 29.97
N GLY A 72 -15.24 14.95 29.67
CA GLY A 72 -14.06 15.41 30.40
C GLY A 72 -13.66 16.85 30.10
N GLY A 73 -14.29 17.54 29.14
CA GLY A 73 -14.00 18.93 28.79
C GLY A 73 -12.99 19.11 27.66
N PHE A 74 -12.62 18.03 26.97
CA PHE A 74 -11.84 18.06 25.73
C PHE A 74 -12.80 17.94 24.54
N ASN A 75 -12.64 18.78 23.53
CA ASN A 75 -13.35 18.57 22.28
C ASN A 75 -12.47 17.69 21.38
N LEU A 76 -12.84 16.41 21.27
CA LEU A 76 -12.13 15.42 20.45
C LEU A 76 -12.97 15.11 19.22
N THR A 77 -12.33 15.08 18.05
CA THR A 77 -12.92 14.65 16.79
C THR A 77 -11.99 13.65 16.11
N ILE A 78 -12.53 12.51 15.68
CA ILE A 78 -11.83 11.44 14.96
C ILE A 78 -12.57 11.20 13.65
N LEU A 79 -11.87 11.34 12.53
CA LEU A 79 -12.44 11.18 11.19
C LEU A 79 -11.56 10.25 10.36
N ASN A 80 -12.19 9.44 9.52
CA ASN A 80 -11.52 8.71 8.45
C ASN A 80 -12.42 8.64 7.22
N VAL A 81 -11.80 8.58 6.05
CA VAL A 81 -12.48 8.46 4.76
C VAL A 81 -11.68 7.51 3.88
N TYR A 82 -12.39 6.56 3.26
CA TYR A 82 -11.85 5.68 2.22
C TYR A 82 -12.55 5.97 0.90
N SER A 83 -11.79 5.99 -0.19
CA SER A 83 -12.37 6.01 -1.54
C SER A 83 -11.48 5.26 -2.54
N GLY A 84 -12.01 5.10 -3.75
CA GLY A 84 -11.36 4.38 -4.83
C GLY A 84 -11.95 3.00 -5.07
N SER A 85 -11.31 2.26 -5.97
CA SER A 85 -11.79 0.98 -6.45
C SER A 85 -10.66 -0.03 -6.65
N SER A 86 -11.02 -1.30 -6.67
CA SER A 86 -10.12 -2.39 -7.06
C SER A 86 -10.86 -3.37 -7.93
N SER A 87 -10.28 -3.70 -9.07
CA SER A 87 -10.86 -4.61 -10.03
C SER A 87 -9.82 -5.49 -10.69
N MET A 88 -10.27 -6.67 -11.13
CA MET A 88 -9.47 -7.61 -11.88
C MET A 88 -10.39 -8.34 -12.86
N TYR A 89 -10.04 -8.32 -14.13
CA TYR A 89 -10.73 -9.00 -15.21
C TYR A 89 -9.78 -10.00 -15.85
N VAL A 90 -10.34 -11.08 -16.37
CA VAL A 90 -9.63 -12.07 -17.16
C VAL A 90 -10.45 -12.38 -18.39
N GLU A 91 -9.89 -12.09 -19.56
CA GLU A 91 -10.47 -12.45 -20.85
C GLU A 91 -9.62 -13.55 -21.50
N GLN A 92 -10.28 -14.59 -22.03
CA GLN A 92 -9.59 -15.67 -22.73
C GLN A 92 -10.24 -15.98 -24.08
N TRP A 93 -9.43 -16.03 -25.15
CA TRP A 93 -9.87 -16.39 -26.50
C TRP A 93 -8.85 -17.23 -27.26
N ASP A 94 -9.28 -17.82 -28.38
CA ASP A 94 -8.40 -18.60 -29.26
C ASP A 94 -8.11 -17.84 -30.55
N ASP A 95 -6.85 -17.81 -30.97
CA ASP A 95 -6.48 -17.47 -32.34
C ASP A 95 -6.14 -18.74 -33.12
N SER A 96 -7.06 -19.10 -34.01
CA SER A 96 -6.95 -20.27 -34.90
C SER A 96 -5.93 -20.11 -36.04
N THR A 97 -5.20 -18.99 -36.11
CA THR A 97 -4.16 -18.76 -37.10
C THR A 97 -2.99 -19.71 -36.88
N GLU A 98 -2.78 -20.63 -37.82
CA GLU A 98 -1.65 -21.56 -37.78
C GLU A 98 -0.32 -20.81 -37.95
N GLN A 99 0.60 -21.07 -37.04
CA GLN A 99 1.96 -20.51 -37.06
C GLN A 99 3.01 -21.57 -36.72
N GLN A 100 4.28 -21.23 -36.97
CA GLN A 100 5.42 -22.11 -36.70
C GLN A 100 6.21 -21.57 -35.51
N ILE A 101 6.22 -22.31 -34.41
CA ILE A 101 7.05 -22.02 -33.23
C ILE A 101 8.12 -23.11 -33.12
N THR A 102 9.33 -22.70 -32.75
CA THR A 102 10.45 -23.63 -32.53
C THR A 102 10.66 -23.79 -31.04
N ASP A 103 10.69 -25.03 -30.57
CA ASP A 103 10.97 -25.34 -29.16
C ASP A 103 12.45 -25.12 -28.83
N ASN A 104 12.82 -25.27 -27.55
CA ASN A 104 14.20 -25.02 -27.10
C ASN A 104 15.21 -26.07 -27.63
N SER A 105 14.74 -27.27 -27.99
CA SER A 105 15.52 -28.31 -28.67
C SER A 105 15.82 -27.97 -30.14
N GLY A 106 15.13 -27.00 -30.73
CA GLY A 106 15.29 -26.57 -32.13
C GLY A 106 14.35 -27.25 -33.12
N ASP A 107 13.33 -27.97 -32.65
CA ASP A 107 12.31 -28.59 -33.48
C ASP A 107 11.13 -27.61 -33.69
N SER A 108 10.71 -27.43 -34.94
CA SER A 108 9.59 -26.54 -35.29
C SER A 108 8.25 -27.29 -35.32
N HIS A 109 7.26 -26.73 -34.64
CA HIS A 109 5.90 -27.27 -34.51
C HIS A 109 4.89 -26.32 -35.16
N THR A 110 3.84 -26.89 -35.76
CA THR A 110 2.67 -26.11 -36.20
C THR A 110 1.74 -25.95 -35.01
N VAL A 111 1.42 -24.71 -34.66
CA VAL A 111 0.64 -24.37 -33.47
C VAL A 111 -0.46 -23.34 -33.81
N THR A 112 -1.46 -23.27 -32.95
CA THR A 112 -2.40 -22.14 -32.82
C THR A 112 -2.17 -21.47 -31.46
N SER A 113 -2.75 -20.29 -31.26
CA SER A 113 -2.57 -19.53 -30.02
C SER A 113 -3.82 -19.57 -29.15
N ARG A 114 -3.60 -19.63 -27.83
CA ARG A 114 -4.62 -19.33 -26.82
C ARG A 114 -4.14 -18.13 -26.03
N VAL A 115 -4.99 -17.13 -25.88
CA VAL A 115 -4.61 -15.86 -25.26
C VAL A 115 -5.38 -15.70 -23.96
N THR A 116 -4.68 -15.25 -22.93
CA THR A 116 -5.24 -14.84 -21.64
C THR A 116 -4.82 -13.42 -21.37
N GLU A 117 -5.78 -12.53 -21.33
CA GLU A 117 -5.62 -11.13 -20.93
C GLU A 117 -6.06 -10.96 -19.48
N VAL A 118 -5.36 -10.13 -18.71
CA VAL A 118 -5.69 -9.92 -17.29
C VAL A 118 -5.57 -8.46 -16.89
N THR A 119 -6.67 -7.72 -16.95
CA THR A 119 -6.76 -6.30 -16.59
C THR A 119 -7.04 -6.12 -15.09
N LEU A 120 -6.05 -5.68 -14.33
CA LEU A 120 -6.10 -5.34 -12.93
C LEU A 120 -5.93 -3.83 -12.70
N ARG A 121 -6.85 -3.26 -11.94
CA ARG A 121 -6.81 -1.87 -11.50
C ARG A 121 -6.99 -1.78 -10.00
N HIS A 122 -6.19 -0.95 -9.36
CA HIS A 122 -6.34 -0.63 -7.95
C HIS A 122 -5.91 0.81 -7.75
N GLY A 123 -6.81 1.59 -7.17
CA GLY A 123 -6.56 2.92 -6.68
C GLY A 123 -7.31 3.09 -5.37
N MET A 124 -6.62 3.48 -4.31
CA MET A 124 -7.25 3.75 -3.03
C MET A 124 -6.69 5.04 -2.46
N LEU A 125 -7.58 5.88 -1.95
CA LEU A 125 -7.23 7.02 -1.11
C LEU A 125 -7.78 6.78 0.29
N TYR A 126 -6.98 7.10 1.29
CA TYR A 126 -7.34 7.08 2.69
C TYR A 126 -6.87 8.34 3.38
N ASP A 127 -7.79 9.03 4.03
CA ASP A 127 -7.49 10.21 4.83
C ASP A 127 -8.03 10.02 6.23
N ALA A 128 -7.25 10.42 7.23
CA ALA A 128 -7.65 10.42 8.63
C ALA A 128 -7.27 11.74 9.29
N GLY A 129 -8.13 12.16 10.23
CA GLY A 129 -7.92 13.34 11.05
C GLY A 129 -8.23 13.03 12.52
N PHE A 130 -7.34 13.43 13.40
CA PHE A 130 -7.52 13.40 14.85
C PHE A 130 -7.28 14.81 15.37
N MET A 131 -8.30 15.40 16.00
CA MET A 131 -8.23 16.75 16.53
C MET A 131 -8.65 16.75 17.99
N VAL A 132 -7.86 17.38 18.84
CA VAL A 132 -8.21 17.63 20.23
C VAL A 132 -7.96 19.09 20.60
N ASP A 133 -9.00 19.75 21.13
CA ASP A 133 -8.87 21.07 21.73
C ASP A 133 -9.30 21.08 23.21
N TRP A 134 -8.58 21.85 24.01
CA TRP A 134 -8.89 22.12 25.40
C TRP A 134 -8.44 23.53 25.81
N LYS A 135 -9.20 24.16 26.71
CA LYS A 135 -8.85 25.46 27.28
C LYS A 135 -9.45 25.66 28.66
N ASP A 136 -8.68 26.29 29.56
CA ASP A 136 -9.15 26.71 30.87
C ASP A 136 -9.03 28.22 31.06
N ASN A 137 -10.13 28.93 30.80
CA ASN A 137 -10.23 30.38 31.00
C ASN A 137 -10.50 30.78 32.46
N THR A 138 -10.53 29.84 33.41
CA THR A 138 -10.87 30.10 34.81
C THR A 138 -9.67 30.48 35.67
N VAL A 139 -8.46 30.10 35.24
CA VAL A 139 -7.18 30.48 35.87
C VAL A 139 -6.54 31.68 35.18
N MET A 140 -5.67 32.39 35.88
CA MET A 140 -5.03 33.61 35.34
C MET A 140 -4.10 33.32 34.15
N GLY A 141 -3.47 32.14 34.14
CA GLY A 141 -2.59 31.70 33.05
C GLY A 141 -3.32 31.32 31.77
N ALA A 142 -4.65 31.19 31.81
CA ALA A 142 -5.53 30.86 30.69
C ALA A 142 -4.97 29.81 29.71
N PRO A 143 -4.48 28.64 30.19
CA PRO A 143 -3.83 27.68 29.32
C PRO A 143 -4.79 27.10 28.27
N SER A 144 -4.25 26.84 27.09
CA SER A 144 -4.94 26.17 25.98
C SER A 144 -4.03 25.17 25.29
N MET A 145 -4.65 24.18 24.67
CA MET A 145 -4.00 23.16 23.86
C MET A 145 -4.90 22.88 22.66
N GLU A 146 -4.34 22.98 21.47
CA GLU A 146 -4.92 22.51 20.22
C GLU A 146 -3.89 21.58 19.59
N MET A 147 -4.30 20.35 19.29
CA MET A 147 -3.46 19.38 18.62
C MET A 147 -4.24 18.73 17.50
N VAL A 148 -3.58 18.59 16.37
CA VAL A 148 -4.14 18.06 15.14
C VAL A 148 -3.14 17.09 14.55
N LEU A 149 -3.60 15.88 14.29
CA LEU A 149 -2.84 14.85 13.59
C LEU A 149 -3.65 14.45 12.36
N SER A 150 -3.05 14.61 11.19
CA SER A 150 -3.58 14.14 9.92
C SER A 150 -2.71 13.02 9.40
N ALA A 151 -3.33 12.10 8.66
CA ALA A 151 -2.62 11.12 7.87
C ALA A 151 -3.36 10.94 6.56
N ASP A 152 -2.59 10.89 5.47
CA ASP A 152 -3.08 10.51 4.16
C ASP A 152 -2.28 9.30 3.66
N TYR A 153 -2.93 8.47 2.87
CA TYR A 153 -2.34 7.28 2.32
C TYR A 153 -2.99 6.97 0.98
N GLU A 154 -2.17 6.86 -0.06
CA GLU A 154 -2.61 6.50 -1.39
C GLU A 154 -1.88 5.26 -1.89
N THR A 155 -2.60 4.42 -2.63
CA THR A 155 -2.00 3.29 -3.33
C THR A 155 -2.56 3.19 -4.74
N ILE A 156 -1.66 3.00 -5.69
CA ILE A 156 -1.97 2.68 -7.07
C ILE A 156 -1.29 1.39 -7.47
N PHE A 157 -2.04 0.53 -8.14
CA PHE A 157 -1.53 -0.68 -8.73
C PHE A 157 -2.29 -1.01 -10.03
N VAL A 158 -1.63 -0.85 -11.17
CA VAL A 158 -2.21 -0.95 -12.52
C VAL A 158 -1.46 -1.97 -13.35
N MET A 159 -2.23 -2.84 -14.00
CA MET A 159 -1.80 -4.11 -14.57
C MET A 159 -2.84 -4.69 -15.60
N ASP A 160 -2.50 -5.29 -16.75
CA ASP A 160 -3.18 -5.89 -17.97
C ASP A 160 -2.27 -7.01 -18.61
N LEU A 161 -2.39 -8.28 -18.30
CA LEU A 161 -1.52 -9.27 -18.98
C LEU A 161 -2.00 -9.59 -20.38
N LEU A 162 -1.16 -10.25 -21.16
CA LEU A 162 -1.44 -10.84 -22.48
C LEU A 162 -0.46 -11.99 -22.57
N TYR A 163 -0.89 -13.08 -21.98
CA TYR A 163 -0.17 -14.33 -21.99
C TYR A 163 -0.67 -15.16 -23.17
N THR A 164 0.23 -15.51 -24.08
CA THR A 164 -0.08 -16.27 -25.29
C THR A 164 0.52 -17.67 -25.22
N GLU A 165 -0.31 -18.70 -25.10
CA GLU A 165 0.11 -20.10 -25.17
C GLU A 165 0.18 -20.58 -26.63
N TYR A 166 1.24 -21.32 -26.98
CA TYR A 166 1.40 -21.95 -28.28
C TYR A 166 1.10 -23.44 -28.21
N VAL A 167 -0.01 -23.85 -28.83
CA VAL A 167 -0.57 -25.19 -28.65
C VAL A 167 -0.68 -25.92 -29.99
N THR A 168 -0.20 -27.17 -30.04
CA THR A 168 -0.34 -28.02 -31.24
C THR A 168 -1.77 -28.53 -31.41
N SER A 169 -2.12 -29.06 -32.58
CA SER A 169 -3.42 -29.70 -32.84
C SER A 169 -3.75 -30.88 -31.92
N ASP A 170 -2.73 -31.47 -31.25
CA ASP A 170 -2.89 -32.57 -30.29
C ASP A 170 -2.98 -32.06 -28.84
N MET A 171 -3.20 -30.75 -28.62
CA MET A 171 -3.22 -30.08 -27.31
C MET A 171 -1.92 -30.23 -26.52
N MET A 172 -0.79 -30.16 -27.21
CA MET A 172 0.54 -30.11 -26.58
C MET A 172 1.02 -28.67 -26.51
N LEU A 173 1.38 -28.19 -25.32
CA LEU A 173 1.95 -26.86 -25.09
C LEU A 173 3.41 -26.86 -25.55
N VAL A 174 3.77 -25.98 -26.48
CA VAL A 174 5.15 -25.84 -27.00
C VAL A 174 5.94 -24.77 -26.25
N GLY A 175 5.23 -23.77 -25.74
CA GLY A 175 5.78 -22.62 -25.03
C GLY A 175 4.73 -21.53 -24.94
N SER A 176 5.14 -20.37 -24.46
CA SER A 176 4.27 -19.21 -24.30
C SER A 176 5.06 -17.91 -24.43
N ASP A 177 4.36 -16.84 -24.72
CA ASP A 177 4.87 -15.46 -24.63
C ASP A 177 4.08 -14.70 -23.57
N LEU A 178 4.76 -13.75 -22.96
CA LEU A 178 4.22 -12.76 -22.05
C LEU A 178 4.72 -11.42 -22.53
N ASP A 179 3.82 -10.53 -22.93
CA ASP A 179 4.14 -9.12 -22.80
C ASP A 179 3.68 -8.68 -21.38
N ALA A 180 4.16 -7.58 -20.82
CA ALA A 180 3.71 -7.06 -19.51
C ALA A 180 4.10 -5.57 -19.40
N SER A 181 3.48 -4.84 -18.49
CA SER A 181 3.76 -3.44 -18.10
C SER A 181 3.09 -3.26 -16.75
N ALA A 182 3.41 -2.23 -16.00
CA ALA A 182 2.81 -2.06 -14.69
C ALA A 182 3.03 -0.65 -14.19
N ASN A 183 2.15 -0.19 -13.31
CA ASN A 183 2.38 1.00 -12.50
C ASN A 183 2.02 0.70 -11.05
N LEU A 184 2.99 0.88 -10.16
CA LEU A 184 2.89 0.68 -8.72
C LEU A 184 3.27 1.98 -8.04
N GLY A 185 2.45 2.41 -7.09
CA GLY A 185 2.72 3.60 -6.30
C GLY A 185 2.15 3.47 -4.91
N VAL A 186 2.88 3.98 -3.93
CA VAL A 186 2.40 4.17 -2.57
C VAL A 186 2.82 5.56 -2.11
N GLY A 187 1.86 6.35 -1.70
CA GLY A 187 2.04 7.65 -1.06
C GLY A 187 1.57 7.58 0.37
N ALA A 188 2.29 8.23 1.28
CA ALA A 188 1.90 8.36 2.67
C ALA A 188 2.33 9.72 3.21
N GLY A 189 1.36 10.51 3.65
CA GLY A 189 1.57 11.77 4.33
C GLY A 189 1.14 11.72 5.80
N MET A 190 1.79 12.51 6.62
CA MET A 190 1.41 12.77 8.00
C MET A 190 1.63 14.25 8.31
N GLY A 191 0.58 14.93 8.76
CA GLY A 191 0.65 16.27 9.31
C GLY A 191 0.48 16.25 10.83
N PHE A 192 1.25 17.05 11.54
CA PHE A 192 1.13 17.26 12.97
C PHE A 192 1.18 18.75 13.30
N TYR A 193 0.06 19.28 13.74
CA TYR A 193 -0.04 20.63 14.26
C TYR A 193 -0.27 20.63 15.77
N ALA A 194 0.42 21.53 16.48
CA ALA A 194 0.21 21.79 17.89
C ALA A 194 0.35 23.28 18.21
N ASP A 195 -0.65 23.84 18.88
CA ASP A 195 -0.60 25.15 19.55
C ASP A 195 -0.86 24.96 21.05
N ILE A 196 0.15 25.28 21.85
CA ILE A 196 0.10 25.19 23.30
C ILE A 196 0.40 26.56 23.88
N SER A 197 -0.52 27.10 24.67
CA SER A 197 -0.34 28.39 25.32
C SER A 197 -0.57 28.35 26.82
N GLY A 198 0.12 29.21 27.56
CA GLY A 198 -0.01 29.31 29.01
C GLY A 198 0.82 30.43 29.61
N ASN A 199 0.26 31.17 30.56
CA ASN A 199 0.92 32.28 31.25
C ASN A 199 1.44 33.42 30.35
N GLY A 200 0.89 33.54 29.13
CA GLY A 200 1.24 34.57 28.16
C GLY A 200 2.31 34.14 27.14
N ASP A 201 2.88 32.95 27.32
CA ASP A 201 3.77 32.31 26.35
C ASP A 201 2.96 31.31 25.50
N SER A 202 3.43 31.05 24.27
CA SER A 202 2.84 30.10 23.32
C SER A 202 3.95 29.34 22.61
N PHE A 203 3.64 28.12 22.18
CA PHE A 203 4.49 27.27 21.37
C PHE A 203 3.66 26.71 20.23
N GLU A 204 4.08 26.95 19.00
CA GLU A 204 3.43 26.47 17.78
C GLU A 204 4.37 25.52 17.01
N MET A 205 3.82 24.44 16.48
CA MET A 205 4.51 23.49 15.60
C MET A 205 3.53 23.05 14.52
N ASP A 206 3.99 23.01 13.27
CA ASP A 206 3.18 22.57 12.12
C ASP A 206 4.03 21.70 11.20
N LEU A 207 4.17 20.42 11.54
CA LEU A 207 5.05 19.48 10.87
C LEU A 207 4.29 18.73 9.78
N ASP A 208 4.79 18.76 8.54
CA ASP A 208 4.32 17.89 7.47
C ASP A 208 5.43 16.96 7.02
N ALA A 209 5.12 15.67 6.90
CA ALA A 209 6.03 14.64 6.42
C ALA A 209 5.35 13.83 5.33
N GLY A 210 5.99 13.68 4.17
CA GLY A 210 5.49 12.91 3.03
C GLY A 210 6.50 11.90 2.53
N ILE A 211 6.00 10.76 2.05
CA ILE A 211 6.78 9.80 1.29
C ILE A 211 5.95 9.23 0.15
N ASP A 212 6.44 9.35 -1.06
CA ASP A 212 5.88 8.74 -2.26
C ASP A 212 6.91 7.85 -2.90
N LEU A 213 6.54 6.60 -3.13
CA LEU A 213 7.38 5.59 -3.77
C LEU A 213 6.64 5.06 -4.98
N GLY A 214 7.30 5.10 -6.13
CA GLY A 214 6.76 4.61 -7.39
C GLY A 214 7.67 3.58 -8.05
N TRP A 215 7.07 2.59 -8.70
CA TRP A 215 7.74 1.72 -9.65
C TRP A 215 6.82 1.49 -10.84
N SER A 216 7.35 1.71 -12.03
CA SER A 216 6.64 1.43 -13.27
C SER A 216 7.47 0.52 -14.17
N ALA A 217 6.78 -0.30 -14.94
CA ALA A 217 7.35 -1.03 -16.05
C ALA A 217 6.62 -0.58 -17.31
N ASN A 218 7.30 0.13 -18.21
CA ASN A 218 6.72 0.47 -19.52
C ASN A 218 6.55 -0.79 -20.40
N SER A 219 7.43 -1.78 -20.19
CA SER A 219 7.33 -3.06 -20.87
C SER A 219 8.15 -4.12 -20.13
N ILE A 220 7.65 -5.35 -20.09
CA ILE A 220 8.31 -6.58 -19.67
C ILE A 220 7.90 -7.62 -20.71
N ASN A 221 8.79 -7.99 -21.62
CA ASN A 221 8.45 -8.97 -22.66
C ASN A 221 9.30 -10.21 -22.44
N SER A 222 8.68 -11.38 -22.39
CA SER A 222 9.38 -12.64 -22.23
C SER A 222 8.77 -13.76 -23.04
N GLU A 223 9.64 -14.69 -23.43
CA GLU A 223 9.27 -15.93 -24.07
C GLU A 223 9.69 -17.10 -23.21
N TRP A 224 8.80 -18.06 -23.07
CA TRP A 224 9.10 -19.39 -22.57
C TRP A 224 9.04 -20.38 -23.71
N ARG A 225 10.13 -21.12 -23.91
CA ARG A 225 10.19 -22.24 -24.86
C ARG A 225 10.52 -23.49 -24.09
N LEU A 226 9.61 -24.47 -24.11
CA LEU A 226 9.85 -25.78 -23.49
C LEU A 226 10.90 -26.54 -24.28
N GLU A 227 11.58 -27.50 -23.63
CA GLU A 227 12.52 -28.37 -24.33
C GLU A 227 11.80 -29.26 -25.33
N HIS A 228 10.65 -29.80 -24.93
CA HIS A 228 9.75 -30.59 -25.76
C HIS A 228 8.29 -30.25 -25.42
N PRO A 229 7.33 -30.42 -26.37
CA PRO A 229 5.94 -30.12 -26.09
C PRO A 229 5.38 -30.87 -24.86
N SER A 230 4.73 -30.15 -23.95
CA SER A 230 4.11 -30.67 -22.72
C SER A 230 2.66 -31.09 -22.96
N ASN A 231 2.23 -32.20 -22.35
CA ASN A 231 0.84 -32.68 -22.41
C ASN A 231 -0.06 -32.09 -21.31
N ILE A 232 0.35 -31.00 -20.65
CA ILE A 232 -0.36 -30.38 -19.51
C ILE A 232 -1.85 -30.14 -19.79
N LEU A 233 -2.20 -29.54 -20.94
CA LEU A 233 -3.61 -29.27 -21.29
C LEU A 233 -4.44 -30.54 -21.45
N ASN A 234 -3.84 -31.62 -21.96
CA ASN A 234 -4.49 -32.93 -22.00
C ASN A 234 -4.69 -33.50 -20.59
N MET A 235 -3.74 -33.29 -19.68
CA MET A 235 -3.84 -33.73 -18.28
C MET A 235 -4.94 -32.97 -17.54
N MET A 236 -5.02 -31.65 -17.73
CA MET A 236 -6.11 -30.80 -17.22
C MET A 236 -7.47 -31.32 -17.68
N ASN A 237 -7.62 -31.57 -18.99
CA ASN A 237 -8.87 -32.08 -19.57
C ASN A 237 -9.25 -33.51 -19.12
N ASN A 238 -8.31 -34.28 -18.58
CA ASN A 238 -8.63 -35.59 -17.99
C ASN A 238 -9.27 -35.47 -16.60
N GLY A 239 -9.11 -34.33 -15.91
CA GLY A 239 -9.73 -34.04 -14.61
C GLY A 239 -9.29 -34.97 -13.47
N ASN A 240 -8.03 -35.42 -13.45
CA ASN A 240 -7.47 -36.20 -12.34
C ASN A 240 -6.32 -35.43 -11.72
N ASN A 241 -6.06 -35.63 -10.42
CA ASN A 241 -4.91 -35.02 -9.75
C ASN A 241 -3.61 -35.46 -10.41
N PHE A 242 -2.72 -34.50 -10.63
CA PHE A 242 -1.39 -34.73 -11.17
C PHE A 242 -0.43 -33.63 -10.72
N ASP A 243 0.86 -33.94 -10.75
CA ASP A 243 1.92 -32.96 -10.54
C ASP A 243 2.52 -32.63 -11.92
N TRP A 244 2.47 -31.36 -12.31
CA TRP A 244 3.19 -30.90 -13.49
C TRP A 244 4.65 -30.75 -13.12
N GLU A 245 5.37 -31.86 -13.24
CA GLU A 245 6.81 -31.91 -13.08
C GLU A 245 7.48 -31.43 -14.35
N CYS A 246 8.41 -30.51 -14.16
CA CYS A 246 9.23 -29.98 -15.21
C CYS A 246 10.66 -29.88 -14.66
N GLY A 247 11.51 -30.83 -15.06
CA GLY A 247 12.92 -30.82 -14.68
C GLY A 247 13.76 -29.93 -15.59
N THR A 248 15.02 -29.69 -15.19
CA THR A 248 15.99 -28.85 -15.92
C THR A 248 16.24 -29.26 -17.38
N LEU A 249 15.97 -30.52 -17.74
CA LEU A 249 16.07 -31.03 -19.11
C LEU A 249 14.75 -30.99 -19.90
N GLN A 250 13.66 -30.48 -19.31
CA GLN A 250 12.31 -30.49 -19.87
C GLN A 250 11.71 -29.08 -19.97
N CYS A 251 12.05 -28.20 -19.04
CA CYS A 251 11.46 -26.86 -18.97
C CYS A 251 11.94 -25.91 -20.05
N GLY A 252 13.01 -26.26 -20.76
CA GLY A 252 13.69 -25.32 -21.64
C GLY A 252 14.04 -24.06 -20.87
N LYS A 253 13.72 -22.88 -21.41
CA LYS A 253 14.17 -21.61 -20.82
C LYS A 253 13.19 -20.47 -20.98
N ILE A 254 13.26 -19.53 -20.04
CA ILE A 254 12.56 -18.24 -20.09
C ILE A 254 13.58 -17.14 -20.35
N SER A 255 13.37 -16.35 -21.40
CA SER A 255 14.22 -15.21 -21.72
C SER A 255 13.38 -14.00 -22.12
N GLY A 256 13.87 -12.80 -21.81
CA GLY A 256 13.10 -11.59 -22.02
C GLY A 256 13.88 -10.30 -21.83
N SER A 257 13.15 -9.20 -21.85
CA SER A 257 13.64 -7.85 -21.61
C SER A 257 12.64 -7.03 -20.82
N PHE A 258 13.13 -5.99 -20.15
CA PHE A 258 12.28 -5.04 -19.42
C PHE A 258 12.77 -3.60 -19.62
N ALA A 259 11.86 -2.67 -19.39
CA ALA A 259 12.12 -1.24 -19.27
C ALA A 259 11.26 -0.70 -18.12
N THR A 260 11.91 -0.24 -17.06
CA THR A 260 11.30 0.16 -15.79
C THR A 260 11.72 1.58 -15.41
N ALA A 261 11.02 2.17 -14.44
CA ALA A 261 11.45 3.37 -13.74
C ALA A 261 11.05 3.26 -12.27
N THR A 262 11.96 3.63 -11.37
CA THR A 262 11.68 3.73 -9.94
C THR A 262 11.72 5.20 -9.55
N SER A 263 10.70 5.70 -8.88
CA SER A 263 10.64 7.07 -8.39
C SER A 263 10.50 7.11 -6.88
N TYR A 264 11.04 8.15 -6.26
CA TYR A 264 10.78 8.47 -4.87
C TYR A 264 10.62 9.97 -4.72
N GLU A 265 9.80 10.38 -3.74
CA GLU A 265 9.69 11.73 -3.23
C GLU A 265 9.56 11.64 -1.70
N ILE A 266 10.36 12.42 -0.98
CA ILE A 266 10.34 12.48 0.48
C ILE A 266 10.37 13.95 0.86
N SER A 267 9.44 14.34 1.72
CA SER A 267 9.35 15.69 2.25
C SER A 267 9.25 15.71 3.78
N LEU A 268 9.87 16.72 4.39
CA LEU A 268 9.68 17.09 5.79
C LEU A 268 9.72 18.61 5.86
N THR A 269 8.60 19.25 6.19
CA THR A 269 8.48 20.71 6.23
C THR A 269 7.86 21.17 7.53
N GLY A 270 8.03 22.45 7.84
CA GLY A 270 7.34 23.09 8.97
C GLY A 270 7.90 22.70 10.35
N LEU A 271 9.19 22.37 10.38
CA LEU A 271 9.96 22.38 11.63
C LEU A 271 9.85 23.79 12.25
N PRO A 272 9.64 23.92 13.58
CA PRO A 272 9.43 25.21 14.24
C PRO A 272 10.75 25.97 14.43
N MET A 273 11.44 26.23 13.32
CA MET A 273 12.79 26.79 13.28
C MET A 273 12.81 28.27 13.72
N ASP A 274 11.73 29.00 13.49
CA ASP A 274 11.56 30.38 13.94
C ASP A 274 11.42 30.52 15.46
N GLU A 275 10.82 29.53 16.14
CA GLU A 275 10.83 29.41 17.61
C GLU A 275 12.26 29.25 18.16
N PHE A 276 13.19 28.76 17.34
CA PHE A 276 14.62 28.66 17.65
C PHE A 276 15.45 29.82 17.09
N GLY A 277 14.81 30.85 16.52
CA GLY A 277 15.48 32.05 15.99
C GLY A 277 16.07 31.92 14.59
N PHE A 278 15.73 30.86 13.86
CA PHE A 278 16.12 30.63 12.46
C PHE A 278 14.99 31.07 11.50
N GLU A 279 15.21 30.97 10.18
CA GLU A 279 14.11 31.10 9.22
C GLU A 279 13.21 29.85 9.28
N ALA A 280 11.90 30.01 9.04
CA ALA A 280 10.92 28.95 9.25
C ALA A 280 11.16 27.70 8.37
N ASP A 281 11.69 27.90 7.17
CA ASP A 281 12.03 26.86 6.18
C ASP A 281 13.50 26.44 6.22
N ALA A 282 14.26 26.86 7.25
CA ALA A 282 15.71 26.67 7.30
C ALA A 282 16.16 25.20 7.21
N LEU A 283 15.30 24.25 7.61
CA LEU A 283 15.59 22.81 7.61
C LEU A 283 14.53 22.00 6.86
N ASP A 284 13.80 22.61 5.93
CA ASP A 284 12.88 21.85 5.10
C ASP A 284 13.65 20.83 4.25
N LEU A 285 13.18 19.58 4.23
CA LEU A 285 13.71 18.49 3.40
C LEU A 285 12.72 18.27 2.26
N GLN A 286 13.20 18.32 1.03
CA GLN A 286 12.46 17.88 -0.16
C GLN A 286 13.43 17.20 -1.11
N ILE A 287 13.33 15.88 -1.21
CA ILE A 287 14.17 15.07 -2.11
C ILE A 287 13.27 14.25 -3.02
N SER A 288 13.57 14.25 -4.31
CA SER A 288 12.83 13.47 -5.28
C SER A 288 13.73 13.07 -6.44
N ASP A 289 13.56 11.86 -6.97
CA ASP A 289 14.22 11.45 -8.20
C ASP A 289 13.39 10.41 -8.96
N THR A 290 13.72 10.19 -10.24
CA THR A 290 13.17 9.12 -11.07
C THR A 290 14.29 8.44 -11.85
N ILE A 291 14.48 7.16 -11.57
CA ILE A 291 15.60 6.35 -12.05
C ILE A 291 15.07 5.35 -13.07
N PRO A 292 15.30 5.56 -14.38
CA PRO A 292 14.95 4.60 -15.40
C PRO A 292 15.96 3.44 -15.45
N ASP A 293 15.49 2.24 -15.72
CA ASP A 293 16.32 1.06 -15.95
C ASP A 293 15.78 0.23 -17.13
N SER A 294 16.67 -0.52 -17.78
CA SER A 294 16.28 -1.46 -18.82
C SER A 294 17.32 -2.57 -18.94
N GLY A 295 16.85 -3.78 -19.21
CA GLY A 295 17.72 -4.94 -19.23
C GLY A 295 17.15 -6.11 -20.00
N THR A 296 17.94 -7.19 -20.01
CA THR A 296 17.55 -8.48 -20.56
C THR A 296 17.84 -9.58 -19.55
N PHE A 297 17.04 -10.63 -19.54
CA PHE A 297 17.24 -11.78 -18.66
C PHE A 297 17.11 -13.09 -19.44
N ASP A 298 17.81 -14.12 -18.98
CA ASP A 298 17.74 -15.49 -19.49
C ASP A 298 17.95 -16.46 -18.32
N SER A 299 17.00 -17.37 -18.11
CA SER A 299 17.01 -18.34 -17.01
C SER A 299 18.21 -19.29 -17.04
N ASP A 300 18.86 -19.49 -18.19
CA ASP A 300 20.06 -20.34 -18.29
C ASP A 300 21.34 -19.65 -17.79
N SER A 301 21.30 -18.31 -17.66
CA SER A 301 22.46 -17.48 -17.30
C SER A 301 22.38 -16.93 -15.88
N ASP A 302 21.37 -17.36 -15.11
CA ASP A 302 21.00 -16.72 -13.87
C ASP A 302 21.54 -17.47 -12.64
N ASP A 303 22.65 -16.95 -12.10
CA ASP A 303 23.35 -17.53 -10.94
C ASP A 303 22.56 -17.41 -9.61
N MET A 304 21.49 -16.59 -9.56
CA MET A 304 20.79 -16.27 -8.31
C MET A 304 19.59 -17.17 -7.97
N ILE A 305 18.91 -17.77 -8.95
CA ILE A 305 17.65 -18.50 -8.69
C ILE A 305 17.73 -19.98 -9.08
N MET A 306 18.55 -20.36 -10.06
CA MET A 306 18.56 -21.71 -10.63
C MET A 306 19.96 -22.11 -11.14
N ASP A 307 20.87 -22.51 -10.25
CA ASP A 307 22.26 -22.93 -10.59
C ASP A 307 22.30 -24.10 -11.62
N ASP A 308 21.18 -24.82 -11.79
CA ASP A 308 21.01 -25.95 -12.72
C ASP A 308 19.94 -25.72 -13.84
N GLY A 309 19.37 -24.51 -13.98
CA GLY A 309 18.31 -24.18 -14.96
C GLY A 309 16.87 -24.29 -14.43
N LEU A 310 15.86 -23.93 -15.24
CA LEU A 310 14.46 -23.87 -14.79
C LEU A 310 13.93 -25.26 -14.39
N GLU A 311 13.47 -25.39 -13.14
CA GLU A 311 12.84 -26.60 -12.60
C GLU A 311 11.66 -26.23 -11.69
N PHE A 312 10.53 -26.93 -11.84
CA PHE A 312 9.38 -26.78 -10.96
C PHE A 312 8.55 -28.07 -10.86
N GLU A 313 7.77 -28.16 -9.80
CA GLU A 313 6.73 -29.16 -9.59
C GLU A 313 5.46 -28.42 -9.14
N LEU A 314 4.46 -28.39 -10.01
CA LEU A 314 3.19 -27.68 -9.77
C LEU A 314 2.05 -28.70 -9.58
N PRO A 315 1.52 -28.87 -8.35
CA PRO A 315 0.45 -29.82 -8.09
C PRO A 315 -0.90 -29.25 -8.55
N TYR A 316 -1.62 -30.01 -9.36
CA TYR A 316 -3.01 -29.75 -9.73
C TYR A 316 -3.91 -30.75 -9.01
N SER A 317 -4.72 -30.26 -8.07
CA SER A 317 -5.72 -31.06 -7.38
C SER A 317 -7.11 -30.73 -7.90
N PHE A 318 -7.77 -31.73 -8.48
CA PHE A 318 -9.14 -31.65 -8.95
C PHE A 318 -10.08 -32.20 -7.88
N ASP A 319 -11.19 -31.50 -7.63
CA ASP A 319 -12.21 -31.97 -6.70
C ASP A 319 -13.62 -31.99 -7.33
N GLY A 320 -14.57 -31.23 -6.79
CA GLY A 320 -15.96 -31.27 -7.17
C GLY A 320 -16.19 -30.83 -8.62
N GLN A 321 -17.11 -31.50 -9.30
CA GLN A 321 -17.68 -30.99 -10.56
C GLN A 321 -18.99 -30.27 -10.27
N GLN A 322 -19.18 -29.12 -10.90
CA GLN A 322 -20.33 -28.26 -10.73
C GLN A 322 -20.78 -27.64 -12.07
N THR A 323 -22.08 -27.44 -12.21
CA THR A 323 -22.61 -26.56 -13.27
C THR A 323 -22.54 -25.12 -12.77
N ILE A 324 -21.94 -24.23 -13.56
CA ILE A 324 -21.83 -22.79 -13.28
C ILE A 324 -22.39 -21.95 -14.43
N THR A 325 -22.79 -20.72 -14.13
CA THR A 325 -23.17 -19.70 -15.14
C THR A 325 -21.95 -18.90 -15.58
N ILE A 326 -21.74 -18.77 -16.89
CA ILE A 326 -20.56 -18.10 -17.48
C ILE A 326 -20.89 -16.84 -18.28
N ASP A 327 -22.17 -16.47 -18.39
CA ASP A 327 -22.60 -15.21 -19.00
C ASP A 327 -23.93 -14.69 -18.42
N ASP A 328 -24.23 -13.41 -18.68
CA ASP A 328 -25.48 -12.75 -18.28
C ASP A 328 -26.74 -13.34 -18.95
N GLY A 329 -26.55 -14.09 -20.04
CA GLY A 329 -27.62 -14.80 -20.75
C GLY A 329 -28.11 -16.04 -20.00
N GLY A 330 -27.41 -16.46 -18.94
CA GLY A 330 -27.66 -17.69 -18.20
C GLY A 330 -27.10 -18.93 -18.91
N THR A 331 -26.12 -18.77 -19.80
CA THR A 331 -25.37 -19.89 -20.37
C THR A 331 -24.57 -20.57 -19.27
N THR A 332 -24.63 -21.89 -19.25
CA THR A 332 -23.96 -22.71 -18.23
C THR A 332 -22.96 -23.66 -18.85
N THR A 333 -21.86 -23.92 -18.15
CA THR A 333 -20.89 -24.98 -18.48
C THR A 333 -20.65 -25.88 -17.27
N GLU A 334 -20.13 -27.08 -17.52
CA GLU A 334 -19.62 -27.95 -16.46
C GLU A 334 -18.18 -27.55 -16.15
N ALA A 335 -17.94 -27.12 -14.91
CA ALA A 335 -16.62 -26.79 -14.41
C ALA A 335 -16.20 -27.76 -13.31
N THR A 336 -14.89 -28.04 -13.25
CA THR A 336 -14.28 -28.82 -12.16
C THR A 336 -13.47 -27.88 -11.30
N GLU A 337 -13.62 -27.99 -9.98
CA GLU A 337 -12.82 -27.26 -9.01
C GLU A 337 -11.36 -27.73 -9.09
N VAL A 338 -10.45 -26.76 -9.18
CA VAL A 338 -9.01 -26.98 -9.22
C VAL A 338 -8.36 -26.09 -8.18
N MET A 339 -7.61 -26.69 -7.26
CA MET A 339 -6.85 -25.96 -6.24
C MET A 339 -5.55 -25.43 -6.86
N MET A 340 -5.66 -24.32 -7.59
CA MET A 340 -4.57 -23.63 -8.30
C MET A 340 -5.00 -22.19 -8.60
N ASP A 341 -4.10 -21.35 -9.10
CA ASP A 341 -4.45 -20.06 -9.67
C ASP A 341 -5.38 -20.21 -10.90
N PRO A 342 -6.36 -19.29 -11.10
CA PRO A 342 -7.37 -19.39 -12.16
C PRO A 342 -6.85 -18.94 -13.54
N PHE A 343 -5.55 -19.08 -13.79
CA PHE A 343 -4.89 -18.62 -15.01
C PHE A 343 -4.38 -19.79 -15.85
N SER A 344 -4.10 -19.52 -17.12
CA SER A 344 -3.55 -20.54 -18.01
C SER A 344 -2.27 -21.18 -17.45
N PRO A 345 -2.06 -22.50 -17.64
CA PRO A 345 -0.89 -23.19 -17.10
C PRO A 345 0.43 -22.49 -17.45
N GLY A 346 1.23 -22.20 -16.42
CA GLY A 346 2.55 -21.58 -16.55
C GLY A 346 2.55 -20.05 -16.59
N MET A 347 1.39 -19.41 -16.67
CA MET A 347 1.26 -17.96 -16.68
C MET A 347 1.84 -17.33 -15.40
N SER A 348 1.39 -17.78 -14.22
CA SER A 348 1.88 -17.28 -12.93
C SER A 348 3.38 -17.45 -12.74
N LEU A 349 3.96 -18.55 -13.27
CA LEU A 349 5.41 -18.77 -13.26
C LEU A 349 6.13 -17.75 -14.15
N MET A 350 5.68 -17.61 -15.40
CA MET A 350 6.27 -16.70 -16.38
C MET A 350 6.24 -15.25 -15.89
N VAL A 351 5.10 -14.84 -15.36
CA VAL A 351 4.96 -13.52 -14.77
C VAL A 351 5.90 -13.39 -13.59
N GLY A 352 5.76 -14.24 -12.58
CA GLY A 352 6.51 -14.10 -11.32
C GLY A 352 8.00 -14.00 -11.59
N TYR A 353 8.52 -14.80 -12.51
CA TYR A 353 9.90 -14.73 -12.94
C TYR A 353 10.25 -13.42 -13.68
N SER A 354 9.44 -13.01 -14.66
CA SER A 354 9.71 -11.81 -15.47
C SER A 354 9.64 -10.52 -14.64
N PHE A 355 8.67 -10.43 -13.72
CA PHE A 355 8.54 -9.32 -12.77
C PHE A 355 9.68 -9.29 -11.76
N ALA A 356 10.05 -10.44 -11.19
CA ALA A 356 11.20 -10.50 -10.30
C ALA A 356 12.47 -9.97 -10.98
N LYS A 357 12.67 -10.28 -12.27
CA LYS A 357 13.80 -9.74 -13.05
C LYS A 357 13.68 -8.24 -13.31
N ALA A 358 12.49 -7.74 -13.64
CA ALA A 358 12.27 -6.32 -13.86
C ALA A 358 12.45 -5.49 -12.57
N VAL A 359 12.05 -6.01 -11.41
CA VAL A 359 12.18 -5.35 -10.11
C VAL A 359 13.63 -5.39 -9.61
N LEU A 360 14.34 -6.51 -9.78
CA LEU A 360 15.76 -6.59 -9.43
C LEU A 360 16.63 -5.66 -10.31
N GLY A 361 16.13 -5.31 -11.49
CA GLY A 361 16.81 -4.42 -12.42
C GLY A 361 18.00 -5.06 -13.12
N SER A 362 18.69 -4.26 -13.93
CA SER A 362 19.87 -4.65 -14.70
C SER A 362 21.12 -4.81 -13.83
N GLY A 363 21.14 -4.13 -12.67
CA GLY A 363 22.32 -3.96 -11.83
C GLY A 363 23.33 -2.95 -12.37
N ASP A 364 23.04 -2.28 -13.48
CA ASP A 364 23.92 -1.27 -14.10
C ASP A 364 23.57 0.18 -13.69
N GLN A 365 22.37 0.39 -13.13
CA GLN A 365 21.89 1.71 -12.67
C GLN A 365 22.10 1.90 -11.17
N THR A 366 22.26 3.16 -10.75
CA THR A 366 22.15 3.56 -9.34
C THR A 366 20.80 3.11 -8.81
N THR A 367 20.78 2.55 -7.62
CA THR A 367 19.52 2.12 -7.00
C THR A 367 18.81 3.30 -6.32
N ALA A 368 17.50 3.19 -6.12
CA ALA A 368 16.73 4.26 -5.45
C ALA A 368 17.23 4.52 -4.03
N ASP A 369 17.67 3.49 -3.30
CA ASP A 369 18.27 3.63 -1.98
C ASP A 369 19.61 4.38 -2.01
N GLU A 370 20.47 4.12 -3.00
CA GLU A 370 21.73 4.86 -3.17
C GLU A 370 21.46 6.33 -3.49
N ALA A 371 20.57 6.62 -4.44
CA ALA A 371 20.20 7.98 -4.83
C ALA A 371 19.58 8.77 -3.65
N MET A 372 18.68 8.11 -2.91
CA MET A 372 18.03 8.69 -1.73
C MET A 372 19.05 8.99 -0.62
N MET A 373 19.99 8.07 -0.35
CA MET A 373 21.04 8.30 0.65
C MET A 373 21.99 9.44 0.26
N GLU A 374 22.31 9.58 -1.02
CA GLU A 374 23.12 10.70 -1.53
C GLU A 374 22.39 12.03 -1.34
N ALA A 375 21.10 12.10 -1.73
CA ALA A 375 20.27 13.28 -1.57
C ALA A 375 20.11 13.66 -0.08
N PHE A 376 19.88 12.68 0.79
CA PHE A 376 19.78 12.90 2.22
C PHE A 376 21.10 13.39 2.83
N THR A 377 22.24 12.84 2.39
CA THR A 377 23.56 13.30 2.85
C THR A 377 23.81 14.75 2.47
N ALA A 378 23.49 15.13 1.23
CA ALA A 378 23.61 16.51 0.76
C ALA A 378 22.74 17.46 1.62
N TRP A 379 21.50 17.08 1.89
CA TRP A 379 20.64 17.87 2.78
C TRP A 379 21.21 17.96 4.21
N THR A 380 21.76 16.88 4.78
CA THR A 380 22.36 16.95 6.12
C THR A 380 23.59 17.86 6.18
N GLU A 381 24.40 17.92 5.12
CA GLU A 381 25.54 18.84 5.06
C GLU A 381 25.07 20.31 5.02
N ASP A 382 24.03 20.61 4.24
CA ASP A 382 23.42 21.95 4.18
C ASP A 382 22.76 22.33 5.53
N ALA A 383 22.11 21.37 6.19
CA ALA A 383 21.52 21.55 7.51
C ALA A 383 22.59 21.85 8.58
N GLU A 384 23.73 21.15 8.56
CA GLU A 384 24.85 21.42 9.46
C GLU A 384 25.45 22.82 9.25
N GLU A 385 25.50 23.34 8.01
CA GLU A 385 25.91 24.73 7.72
C GLU A 385 24.87 25.76 8.21
N THR A 386 23.59 25.40 8.17
CA THR A 386 22.49 26.29 8.56
C THR A 386 22.33 26.41 10.08
N ILE A 387 22.61 25.34 10.83
CA ILE A 387 22.58 25.31 12.31
C ILE A 387 23.95 25.67 12.90
N VAL A 388 24.72 26.55 12.24
CA VAL A 388 25.89 27.18 12.86
C VAL A 388 25.40 28.47 13.52
N PHE A 389 25.57 28.59 14.84
CA PHE A 389 25.37 29.85 15.56
C PHE A 389 26.48 30.86 15.18
N ASP A 390 26.59 31.25 13.91
CA ASP A 390 27.81 31.77 13.29
C ASP A 390 28.38 33.06 13.93
N THR A 391 27.59 33.74 14.78
CA THR A 391 28.05 34.92 15.51
C THR A 391 27.57 34.98 16.97
N PHE A 392 28.52 35.11 17.89
CA PHE A 392 28.28 35.54 19.27
C PHE A 392 28.48 37.06 19.37
N THR A 393 27.52 37.76 19.98
CA THR A 393 27.63 39.21 20.20
C THR A 393 28.17 39.48 21.61
N CYS A 394 29.36 40.06 21.68
CA CYS A 394 29.98 40.54 22.91
C CYS A 394 29.09 41.59 23.61
N ASP A 395 29.25 41.74 24.92
CA ASP A 395 28.52 42.72 25.74
C ASP A 395 28.74 44.19 25.31
N ASP A 396 29.84 44.46 24.60
CA ASP A 396 30.18 45.76 24.04
C ASP A 396 29.65 45.99 22.59
N GLY A 397 28.98 44.99 22.03
CA GLY A 397 28.36 44.98 20.71
C GLY A 397 29.29 44.60 19.56
N GLU A 398 30.49 44.07 19.84
CA GLU A 398 31.34 43.39 18.85
C GLU A 398 30.77 41.99 18.53
N GLU A 399 30.80 41.56 17.26
CA GLU A 399 30.37 40.21 16.85
C GLU A 399 31.62 39.37 16.56
N ILE A 400 31.72 38.20 17.20
CA ILE A 400 32.80 37.22 17.01
C ILE A 400 32.20 35.88 16.55
N PRO A 401 32.97 34.99 15.91
CA PRO A 401 32.51 33.63 15.60
C PRO A 401 32.16 32.86 16.89
N SER A 402 31.09 32.05 16.89
CA SER A 402 30.71 31.23 18.06
C SER A 402 31.77 30.24 18.52
N ASP A 403 32.61 29.76 17.60
CA ASP A 403 33.72 28.84 17.92
C ASP A 403 34.74 29.46 18.88
N TYR A 404 34.70 30.78 19.07
CA TYR A 404 35.59 31.54 19.95
C TYR A 404 34.95 31.79 21.33
N VAL A 405 33.72 31.33 21.53
CA VAL A 405 33.07 31.35 22.84
C VAL A 405 33.61 30.21 23.69
N ASN A 406 34.03 30.51 24.92
CA ASN A 406 34.60 29.56 25.88
C ASN A 406 35.83 28.77 25.37
N ASP A 407 36.58 29.33 24.42
CA ASP A 407 37.74 28.67 23.84
C ASP A 407 39.01 28.77 24.73
N GLY A 408 38.94 29.60 25.79
CA GLY A 408 39.97 29.83 26.77
C GLY A 408 40.82 31.08 26.52
N GLU A 409 40.56 31.85 25.46
CA GLU A 409 41.20 33.12 25.12
C GLU A 409 40.16 34.26 25.08
N ASP A 410 40.55 35.47 25.47
CA ASP A 410 39.65 36.64 25.41
C ASP A 410 39.62 37.16 23.95
N ASP A 411 38.66 36.73 23.13
CA ASP A 411 38.42 37.20 21.75
C ASP A 411 37.46 38.39 21.69
N CYS A 412 36.52 38.53 22.65
CA CYS A 412 35.86 39.80 22.91
C CYS A 412 36.82 40.76 23.62
N ALA A 413 36.83 42.05 23.24
CA ALA A 413 37.72 43.04 23.85
C ALA A 413 37.51 43.24 25.38
N ASP A 414 36.35 42.84 25.89
CA ASP A 414 35.99 42.84 27.29
C ASP A 414 35.99 41.45 27.96
N GLY A 415 36.30 40.39 27.21
CA GLY A 415 36.32 39.00 27.66
C GLY A 415 34.93 38.42 27.98
N SER A 416 33.88 38.97 27.35
CA SER A 416 32.48 38.52 27.54
C SER A 416 32.14 37.20 26.85
N ASP A 417 33.02 36.74 25.96
CA ASP A 417 33.01 35.43 25.30
C ASP A 417 33.49 34.27 26.18
N GLU A 418 34.14 34.56 27.30
CA GLU A 418 34.72 33.56 28.20
C GLU A 418 33.87 33.33 29.45
N GLY A 419 33.40 32.10 29.64
CA GLY A 419 32.51 31.71 30.75
C GLY A 419 31.03 31.95 30.46
N VAL A 420 30.66 32.05 29.18
CA VAL A 420 29.28 32.05 28.70
C VAL A 420 28.70 30.67 28.97
N ASP A 421 27.57 30.60 29.64
CA ASP A 421 26.83 29.34 29.74
C ASP A 421 26.14 29.15 28.38
N GLU A 422 26.61 28.21 27.55
CA GLU A 422 25.96 27.83 26.28
C GLU A 422 24.48 27.44 26.47
N GLU A 423 24.02 27.30 27.72
CA GLU A 423 22.64 27.14 28.14
C GLU A 423 21.71 28.35 27.86
N GLU A 424 22.12 29.52 27.38
CA GLU A 424 21.21 30.70 27.34
C GLU A 424 19.99 30.54 26.40
N LEU A 425 20.15 29.93 25.21
CA LEU A 425 19.02 29.57 24.32
C LEU A 425 18.20 28.39 24.85
N ALA A 426 18.86 27.39 25.44
CA ALA A 426 18.18 26.29 26.12
C ALA A 426 17.38 26.80 27.34
N THR A 427 17.86 27.85 28.00
CA THR A 427 17.25 28.44 29.20
C THR A 427 16.00 29.23 28.84
N GLU A 428 15.96 29.97 27.72
CA GLU A 428 14.74 30.66 27.28
C GLU A 428 13.64 29.68 26.90
N LEU A 429 13.95 28.62 26.14
CA LEU A 429 13.01 27.57 25.79
C LEU A 429 12.54 26.78 27.02
N GLU A 430 13.47 26.42 27.92
CA GLU A 430 13.12 25.78 29.20
C GLU A 430 12.24 26.70 30.05
N ASN A 431 12.51 28.01 30.08
CA ASN A 431 11.68 28.97 30.80
C ASN A 431 10.28 29.09 30.18
N MET A 432 10.17 29.14 28.86
CA MET A 432 8.90 29.15 28.13
C MET A 432 8.09 27.89 28.43
N ALA A 433 8.70 26.71 28.29
CA ALA A 433 8.08 25.43 28.59
C ALA A 433 7.64 25.34 30.07
N MET A 434 8.47 25.82 31.00
CA MET A 434 8.15 25.83 32.44
C MET A 434 7.03 26.84 32.78
N ASN A 435 6.96 27.98 32.09
CA ASN A 435 5.89 28.96 32.26
C ASN A 435 4.55 28.38 31.78
N ILE A 436 4.52 27.79 30.58
CA ILE A 436 3.35 27.09 30.05
C ILE A 436 2.94 25.96 31.01
N TYR A 437 3.88 25.10 31.40
CA TYR A 437 3.63 24.01 32.34
C TYR A 437 3.03 24.50 33.66
N GLY A 438 3.52 25.61 34.21
CA GLY A 438 2.97 26.21 35.42
C GLY A 438 1.50 26.64 35.26
N ALA A 439 1.09 27.11 34.07
CA ALA A 439 -0.31 27.43 33.79
C ALA A 439 -1.18 26.16 33.79
N PHE A 440 -0.69 25.08 33.20
CA PHE A 440 -1.37 23.78 33.17
C PHE A 440 -1.48 23.15 34.56
N GLU A 441 -0.45 23.26 35.41
CA GLU A 441 -0.48 22.74 36.79
C GLU A 441 -1.58 23.42 37.64
N GLU A 442 -1.82 24.71 37.42
CA GLU A 442 -2.86 25.47 38.13
C GLU A 442 -4.28 25.20 37.59
N SER A 443 -4.40 24.66 36.38
CA SER A 443 -5.65 24.45 35.66
C SER A 443 -6.40 23.17 36.05
N ASP A 444 -7.56 22.95 35.41
CA ASP A 444 -8.29 21.68 35.52
C ASP A 444 -7.82 20.57 34.54
N PHE A 445 -6.78 20.80 33.74
CA PHE A 445 -6.29 19.88 32.70
C PHE A 445 -6.17 18.42 33.17
N THR A 446 -5.37 18.18 34.23
CA THR A 446 -5.13 16.82 34.74
C THR A 446 -6.41 16.17 35.24
N LYS A 447 -7.30 16.93 35.88
CA LYS A 447 -8.56 16.42 36.40
C LYS A 447 -9.54 16.10 35.26
N ASN A 448 -9.55 16.93 34.23
CA ASN A 448 -10.33 16.70 33.02
C ASN A 448 -9.85 15.41 32.34
N LEU A 449 -8.53 15.21 32.23
CA LEU A 449 -7.95 13.99 31.65
C LEU A 449 -8.28 12.73 32.49
N GLU A 450 -8.21 12.82 33.81
CA GLU A 450 -8.68 11.76 34.71
C GLU A 450 -10.16 11.44 34.47
N THR A 451 -10.99 12.47 34.27
CA THR A 451 -12.42 12.31 33.99
C THR A 451 -12.67 11.64 32.64
N VAL A 452 -11.89 11.97 31.60
CA VAL A 452 -11.93 11.27 30.31
C VAL A 452 -11.59 9.79 30.51
N GLY A 453 -10.50 9.49 31.22
CA GLY A 453 -10.07 8.12 31.47
C GLY A 453 -11.12 7.28 32.20
N GLU A 454 -11.71 7.81 33.28
CA GLU A 454 -12.78 7.13 34.04
C GLU A 454 -14.04 6.89 33.18
N ARG A 455 -14.40 7.86 32.33
CA ARG A 455 -15.56 7.76 31.45
C ARG A 455 -15.32 6.76 30.32
N LEU A 456 -14.16 6.85 29.69
CA LEU A 456 -13.75 5.95 28.62
C LEU A 456 -13.67 4.50 29.11
N GLU A 457 -13.09 4.26 30.30
CA GLU A 457 -13.08 2.91 30.91
C GLU A 457 -14.50 2.35 31.03
N PHE A 458 -15.45 3.16 31.51
CA PHE A 458 -16.86 2.77 31.61
C PHE A 458 -17.53 2.51 30.26
N GLU A 459 -17.25 3.32 29.23
CA GLU A 459 -17.81 3.07 27.89
C GLU A 459 -17.18 1.83 27.24
N MET A 460 -15.87 1.61 27.44
CA MET A 460 -15.17 0.44 26.90
C MET A 460 -15.61 -0.88 27.55
N GLU A 461 -16.13 -0.87 28.79
CA GLU A 461 -16.77 -2.05 29.41
C GLU A 461 -17.94 -2.59 28.57
N LYS A 462 -18.63 -1.76 27.76
CA LYS A 462 -19.69 -2.24 26.86
C LYS A 462 -19.18 -3.23 25.81
N TYR A 463 -17.92 -3.05 25.41
CA TYR A 463 -17.28 -3.76 24.30
C TYR A 463 -16.39 -4.91 24.78
N GLU A 464 -16.08 -5.00 26.08
CA GLU A 464 -15.20 -6.03 26.67
C GLU A 464 -15.69 -7.46 26.38
N ASP A 465 -17.01 -7.67 26.40
CA ASP A 465 -17.65 -8.98 26.16
C ASP A 465 -18.00 -9.22 24.67
N ILE A 466 -17.69 -8.28 23.76
CA ILE A 466 -17.94 -8.49 22.33
C ILE A 466 -16.84 -9.38 21.77
N GLU A 467 -17.19 -10.64 21.54
CA GLU A 467 -16.38 -11.52 20.70
C GLU A 467 -16.68 -11.21 19.23
N ALA A 468 -15.64 -10.99 18.42
CA ALA A 468 -15.79 -10.88 16.98
C ALA A 468 -16.51 -12.14 16.44
N ASP A 469 -17.70 -11.94 15.89
CA ASP A 469 -18.59 -13.00 15.42
C ASP A 469 -18.41 -13.16 13.91
N PHE A 470 -17.40 -13.93 13.53
CA PHE A 470 -17.14 -14.18 12.12
C PHE A 470 -18.21 -15.12 11.55
N PRO A 471 -18.86 -14.74 10.43
CA PRO A 471 -19.92 -15.57 9.82
C PRO A 471 -19.38 -16.89 9.26
N TYR A 472 -18.09 -16.94 8.92
CA TYR A 472 -17.40 -18.10 8.37
C TYR A 472 -16.26 -18.53 9.28
N VAL A 473 -16.16 -19.83 9.55
CA VAL A 473 -15.14 -20.45 10.40
C VAL A 473 -14.06 -21.19 9.61
N ASP A 474 -14.36 -21.51 8.37
CA ASP A 474 -13.42 -22.03 7.38
C ASP A 474 -13.76 -21.43 6.01
N GLY A 475 -12.81 -21.50 5.09
CA GLY A 475 -12.99 -21.02 3.73
C GLY A 475 -12.04 -21.70 2.79
N ASP A 476 -12.45 -21.77 1.52
CA ASP A 476 -11.65 -22.40 0.47
C ASP A 476 -11.73 -21.54 -0.79
N TYR A 477 -10.72 -21.64 -1.65
CA TYR A 477 -10.72 -20.99 -2.96
C TYR A 477 -10.41 -22.03 -4.01
N ASN A 478 -11.18 -22.02 -5.10
CA ASN A 478 -11.01 -22.98 -6.18
C ASN A 478 -11.11 -22.27 -7.54
N ALA A 479 -10.12 -22.49 -8.40
CA ALA A 479 -10.25 -22.16 -9.82
C ALA A 479 -11.23 -23.13 -10.49
N LEU A 480 -11.90 -22.68 -11.55
CA LEU A 480 -12.97 -23.43 -12.22
C LEU A 480 -12.52 -23.81 -13.62
N TRP A 481 -12.20 -25.08 -13.86
CA TRP A 481 -11.75 -25.56 -15.18
C TRP A 481 -12.90 -26.18 -15.98
N SER A 482 -13.15 -25.69 -17.20
CA SER A 482 -14.11 -26.30 -18.13
C SER A 482 -13.40 -27.16 -19.18
N ASN A 483 -13.72 -28.45 -19.21
CA ASN A 483 -13.24 -29.37 -20.26
C ASN A 483 -13.84 -29.06 -21.63
N GLU A 484 -15.02 -28.44 -21.66
CA GLU A 484 -15.68 -28.02 -22.91
C GLU A 484 -14.89 -26.90 -23.60
N HIS A 485 -14.42 -25.93 -22.81
CA HIS A 485 -13.65 -24.79 -23.30
C HIS A 485 -12.13 -24.99 -23.22
N SER A 486 -11.69 -26.07 -22.54
CA SER A 486 -10.28 -26.41 -22.28
C SER A 486 -9.47 -25.25 -21.69
N ARG A 487 -10.08 -24.52 -20.75
CA ARG A 487 -9.52 -23.35 -20.04
C ARG A 487 -10.22 -23.13 -18.70
N PHE A 488 -9.68 -22.22 -17.90
CA PHE A 488 -10.34 -21.71 -16.71
C PHE A 488 -11.51 -20.79 -17.09
N VAL A 489 -12.60 -20.86 -16.34
CA VAL A 489 -13.85 -20.12 -16.63
C VAL A 489 -14.28 -19.28 -15.43
N GLY A 490 -13.37 -19.06 -14.49
CA GLY A 490 -13.61 -18.31 -13.26
C GLY A 490 -12.91 -18.92 -12.05
N PHE A 491 -13.23 -18.37 -10.89
CA PHE A 491 -12.86 -18.91 -9.59
C PHE A 491 -14.04 -18.78 -8.62
N GLN A 492 -13.96 -19.48 -7.50
CA GLN A 492 -14.98 -19.46 -6.48
C GLN A 492 -14.35 -19.41 -5.08
N LEU A 493 -14.80 -18.46 -4.28
CA LEU A 493 -14.52 -18.35 -2.85
C LEU A 493 -15.66 -18.97 -2.06
N LEU A 494 -15.34 -19.97 -1.25
CA LEU A 494 -16.27 -20.71 -0.42
C LEU A 494 -16.11 -20.31 1.05
N GLY A 495 -17.23 -20.19 1.75
CA GLY A 495 -17.26 -19.92 3.19
C GLY A 495 -18.07 -20.98 3.92
N GLU A 496 -17.48 -21.61 4.94
CA GLU A 496 -18.15 -22.57 5.83
C GLU A 496 -18.59 -21.88 7.13
N THR A 497 -19.86 -22.02 7.46
CA THR A 497 -20.43 -21.53 8.74
C THR A 497 -20.21 -22.55 9.87
N ASP A 498 -20.32 -22.11 11.13
CA ASP A 498 -20.28 -22.98 12.33
C ASP A 498 -21.28 -24.16 12.31
N SER A 499 -22.36 -24.03 11.52
CA SER A 499 -23.34 -25.10 11.32
C SER A 499 -22.90 -26.18 10.32
N GLY A 500 -21.72 -26.03 9.72
CA GLY A 500 -21.18 -26.89 8.67
C GLY A 500 -21.80 -26.68 7.28
N ASN A 501 -22.49 -25.55 7.06
CA ASN A 501 -23.03 -25.21 5.74
C ASN A 501 -21.99 -24.40 4.97
N VAL A 502 -21.73 -24.80 3.72
CA VAL A 502 -20.81 -24.15 2.78
C VAL A 502 -21.60 -23.29 1.80
N TYR A 503 -21.14 -22.06 1.58
CA TYR A 503 -21.73 -21.07 0.69
C TYR A 503 -20.72 -20.62 -0.35
N SER A 504 -21.20 -20.32 -1.56
CA SER A 504 -20.41 -19.53 -2.51
C SER A 504 -20.48 -18.07 -2.06
N VAL A 505 -19.39 -17.57 -1.49
CA VAL A 505 -19.28 -16.20 -0.99
C VAL A 505 -18.99 -15.24 -2.15
N LEU A 506 -18.12 -15.65 -3.08
CA LEU A 506 -17.80 -14.93 -4.30
C LEU A 506 -17.57 -15.94 -5.42
N GLY A 507 -17.98 -15.62 -6.65
CA GLY A 507 -17.84 -16.51 -7.80
C GLY A 507 -19.11 -16.57 -8.63
N PRO A 508 -19.09 -17.35 -9.73
CA PRO A 508 -20.25 -17.50 -10.59
C PRO A 508 -21.38 -18.25 -9.87
N GLU A 509 -22.62 -18.05 -10.32
CA GLU A 509 -23.74 -18.83 -9.82
C GLU A 509 -23.48 -20.32 -10.02
N THR A 510 -23.57 -21.10 -8.94
CA THR A 510 -23.28 -22.53 -8.94
C THR A 510 -24.47 -23.39 -8.56
N SER A 511 -24.48 -24.63 -9.04
CA SER A 511 -25.38 -25.70 -8.62
C SER A 511 -24.90 -26.50 -7.41
N ALA A 512 -23.61 -26.41 -7.04
CA ALA A 512 -23.00 -27.22 -5.98
C ALA A 512 -23.16 -26.60 -4.58
N TYR A 513 -23.08 -25.28 -4.48
CA TYR A 513 -23.14 -24.55 -3.22
C TYR A 513 -24.34 -23.61 -3.15
N ASN A 514 -24.63 -23.11 -1.95
CA ASN A 514 -25.66 -22.08 -1.79
C ASN A 514 -25.08 -20.70 -2.17
N ASN A 515 -25.68 -20.06 -3.18
CA ASN A 515 -25.30 -18.73 -3.67
C ASN A 515 -25.84 -17.57 -2.80
N ASN A 516 -26.51 -17.87 -1.68
CA ASN A 516 -27.02 -16.86 -0.76
C ASN A 516 -26.28 -16.99 0.59
N PRO A 517 -25.04 -16.48 0.66
CA PRO A 517 -24.29 -16.44 1.91
C PRO A 517 -25.04 -15.67 3.00
N PRO A 518 -24.88 -16.04 4.29
CA PRO A 518 -25.53 -15.35 5.41
C PRO A 518 -25.07 -13.90 5.56
N VAL A 519 -23.81 -13.62 5.19
CA VAL A 519 -23.20 -12.29 5.16
C VAL A 519 -22.60 -12.10 3.77
N GLN A 520 -23.01 -11.03 3.10
CA GLN A 520 -22.44 -10.59 1.82
C GLN A 520 -21.53 -9.39 2.08
N ILE A 521 -20.32 -9.46 1.54
CA ILE A 521 -19.40 -8.32 1.44
C ILE A 521 -19.58 -7.66 0.08
N HIS A 522 -19.18 -6.40 -0.07
CA HIS A 522 -19.39 -5.61 -1.29
C HIS A 522 -18.43 -5.97 -2.45
N LEU A 523 -17.95 -7.22 -2.49
CA LEU A 523 -17.23 -7.75 -3.65
C LEU A 523 -18.23 -8.22 -4.71
N GLU A 524 -18.11 -7.66 -5.91
CA GLU A 524 -18.92 -8.04 -7.07
C GLU A 524 -18.16 -9.05 -7.94
N TYR A 525 -18.86 -10.06 -8.46
CA TYR A 525 -18.31 -11.03 -9.41
C TYR A 525 -19.06 -10.91 -10.74
N LEU A 526 -18.33 -10.66 -11.81
CA LEU A 526 -18.86 -10.44 -13.16
C LEU A 526 -18.51 -11.60 -14.08
N VAL A 527 -19.39 -11.88 -15.04
CA VAL A 527 -19.20 -12.91 -16.08
C VAL A 527 -19.72 -12.43 -17.43
N GLY A 528 -19.07 -12.86 -18.51
CA GLY A 528 -19.49 -12.57 -19.88
C GLY A 528 -19.50 -11.09 -20.20
N ALA A 529 -20.59 -10.61 -20.82
CA ALA A 529 -20.67 -9.26 -21.38
C ALA A 529 -20.56 -8.15 -20.32
N ALA A 530 -21.07 -8.36 -19.11
CA ALA A 530 -20.87 -7.42 -18.01
C ALA A 530 -19.39 -7.28 -17.63
N ALA A 531 -18.65 -8.38 -17.59
CA ALA A 531 -17.21 -8.35 -17.33
C ALA A 531 -16.43 -7.69 -18.48
N GLU A 532 -16.79 -7.97 -19.73
CA GLU A 532 -16.17 -7.35 -20.93
C GLU A 532 -16.40 -5.83 -20.98
N GLU A 533 -17.61 -5.35 -20.65
CA GLU A 533 -17.92 -3.93 -20.59
C GLU A 533 -17.14 -3.22 -19.46
N ALA A 534 -17.04 -3.88 -18.30
CA ALA A 534 -16.31 -3.36 -17.15
C ALA A 534 -14.78 -3.33 -17.38
N GLU A 535 -14.24 -4.38 -17.98
CA GLU A 535 -12.84 -4.46 -18.40
C GLU A 535 -12.49 -3.32 -19.37
N THR A 536 -13.29 -3.15 -20.44
CA THR A 536 -13.09 -2.07 -21.41
C THR A 536 -13.10 -0.69 -20.76
N ALA A 537 -13.93 -0.49 -19.72
CA ALA A 537 -13.96 0.77 -18.98
C ALA A 537 -12.71 0.95 -18.11
N ALA A 538 -12.23 -0.12 -17.49
CA ALA A 538 -11.07 -0.13 -16.61
C ALA A 538 -9.74 0.02 -17.36
N GLU A 539 -9.63 -0.49 -18.59
CA GLU A 539 -8.40 -0.42 -19.42
C GLU A 539 -7.83 1.00 -19.50
N THR A 540 -8.70 2.00 -19.59
CA THR A 540 -8.27 3.40 -19.76
C THR A 540 -7.87 4.11 -18.47
N ALA A 541 -8.14 3.52 -17.31
CA ALA A 541 -7.87 4.14 -16.02
C ALA A 541 -6.47 3.73 -15.53
N ASP A 542 -5.47 4.58 -15.68
CA ASP A 542 -4.06 4.26 -15.35
C ASP A 542 -3.42 5.18 -14.32
N THR A 543 -4.16 6.19 -13.84
CA THR A 543 -3.74 7.11 -12.78
C THR A 543 -4.59 7.03 -11.52
N ILE A 544 -4.07 7.55 -10.41
CA ILE A 544 -4.77 7.52 -9.11
C ILE A 544 -6.04 8.38 -9.17
N GLU A 545 -6.02 9.50 -9.89
CA GLU A 545 -7.17 10.40 -10.03
C GLU A 545 -8.32 9.78 -10.83
N GLU A 546 -8.02 8.82 -11.70
CA GLU A 546 -9.03 8.08 -12.47
C GLU A 546 -9.62 6.94 -11.64
N LEU A 547 -8.78 6.23 -10.88
CA LEU A 547 -9.17 5.05 -10.10
C LEU A 547 -9.80 5.40 -8.74
N ALA A 548 -9.39 6.51 -8.16
CA ALA A 548 -9.87 7.08 -6.91
C ALA A 548 -10.09 8.60 -7.07
N PRO A 549 -11.13 9.02 -7.81
CA PRO A 549 -11.34 10.42 -8.09
C PRO A 549 -11.58 11.21 -6.82
N VAL A 550 -10.85 12.32 -6.63
CA VAL A 550 -10.97 13.20 -5.46
C VAL A 550 -12.41 13.71 -5.25
N ALA A 551 -13.20 13.84 -6.32
CA ALA A 551 -14.61 14.20 -6.21
C ALA A 551 -15.48 13.16 -5.47
N ALA A 552 -15.05 11.90 -5.44
CA ALA A 552 -15.65 10.81 -4.67
C ALA A 552 -15.01 10.65 -3.28
N HIS A 553 -13.89 11.34 -3.01
CA HIS A 553 -13.18 11.35 -1.74
C HIS A 553 -13.55 12.58 -0.91
N ASP A 554 -14.67 12.50 -0.19
CA ASP A 554 -15.20 13.65 0.56
C ASP A 554 -14.45 13.90 1.87
N VAL A 555 -13.34 14.63 1.79
CA VAL A 555 -12.57 15.12 2.95
C VAL A 555 -13.16 16.40 3.55
N SER A 556 -14.33 16.88 3.12
CA SER A 556 -14.86 18.18 3.58
C SER A 556 -15.06 18.23 5.10
N ALA A 557 -15.45 17.11 5.71
CA ALA A 557 -15.60 17.01 7.16
C ALA A 557 -14.25 17.12 7.87
N ILE A 558 -13.22 16.47 7.31
CA ILE A 558 -11.83 16.53 7.80
C ILE A 558 -11.32 17.95 7.66
N VAL A 559 -11.31 18.53 6.46
CA VAL A 559 -10.84 19.91 6.22
C VAL A 559 -11.61 20.94 7.04
N THR A 560 -12.93 20.78 7.21
CA THR A 560 -13.72 21.68 8.07
C THR A 560 -13.34 21.55 9.55
N ALA A 561 -13.03 20.34 10.01
CA ALA A 561 -12.54 20.12 11.36
C ALA A 561 -11.14 20.73 11.52
N LEU A 562 -10.20 20.38 10.64
CA LEU A 562 -8.80 20.83 10.64
C LEU A 562 -8.62 22.35 10.44
N GLY A 563 -9.57 23.05 9.81
CA GLY A 563 -9.52 24.50 9.72
C GLY A 563 -8.37 25.03 8.86
N SER A 564 -7.56 25.95 9.40
CA SER A 564 -6.36 26.47 8.73
C SER A 564 -5.18 25.50 8.74
N HIS A 565 -5.30 24.40 9.50
CA HIS A 565 -4.25 23.43 9.78
C HIS A 565 -4.48 22.12 9.02
N ALA A 566 -5.35 22.14 8.01
CA ALA A 566 -5.43 21.05 7.05
C ALA A 566 -4.17 21.09 6.18
N PRO A 567 -3.44 19.96 6.02
CA PRO A 567 -2.29 19.89 5.13
C PRO A 567 -2.65 20.37 3.73
N GLU A 568 -1.74 21.05 3.04
CA GLU A 568 -1.96 21.48 1.65
C GLU A 568 -2.26 20.29 0.73
N SER A 569 -1.73 19.11 1.00
CA SER A 569 -2.05 17.85 0.29
C SER A 569 -3.55 17.49 0.35
N MET A 570 -4.24 17.83 1.45
CA MET A 570 -5.68 17.63 1.62
C MET A 570 -6.52 18.77 1.02
N ILE A 571 -5.89 19.91 0.68
CA ILE A 571 -6.53 21.10 0.11
C ILE A 571 -6.23 21.16 -1.40
N VAL A 572 -7.15 20.68 -2.23
CA VAL A 572 -6.99 20.72 -3.69
C VAL A 572 -6.95 22.17 -4.22
N GLU A 573 -5.75 22.70 -4.48
CA GLU A 573 -5.53 23.86 -5.34
C GLU A 573 -5.14 23.44 -6.78
N PRO A 574 -5.55 24.19 -7.83
CA PRO A 574 -5.28 23.84 -9.23
C PRO A 574 -3.78 23.98 -9.60
N PRO A 575 -3.25 23.12 -10.51
CA PRO A 575 -1.81 22.92 -10.68
C PRO A 575 -1.08 24.14 -11.26
N ALA A 576 0.11 24.41 -10.70
CA ALA A 576 1.10 25.35 -11.25
C ALA A 576 1.98 24.69 -12.33
N PRO A 577 2.54 25.44 -13.30
CA PRO A 577 3.32 24.89 -14.40
C PRO A 577 4.80 24.63 -14.04
N PRO A 578 5.48 23.67 -14.69
CA PRO A 578 6.83 23.21 -14.31
C PRO A 578 7.97 24.05 -14.90
N GLU A 579 9.11 24.14 -14.20
CA GLU A 579 10.38 24.65 -14.74
C GLU A 579 11.57 23.65 -14.61
N GLU A 580 12.50 23.76 -15.54
CA GLU A 580 13.50 22.77 -15.99
C GLU A 580 14.87 22.81 -15.25
N GLY A 581 15.31 21.65 -14.72
CA GLY A 581 16.56 20.91 -14.98
C GLY A 581 18.00 21.48 -14.76
N GLY A 582 18.91 20.62 -14.24
CA GLY A 582 20.35 20.71 -14.56
C GLY A 582 21.41 19.95 -13.72
N GLY A 583 21.63 18.64 -13.97
CA GLY A 583 22.88 17.89 -14.32
C GLY A 583 24.27 17.98 -13.61
N GLU A 584 24.83 16.75 -13.39
CA GLU A 584 26.26 16.26 -13.36
C GLU A 584 27.09 16.45 -12.05
N SER A 585 27.94 15.54 -11.51
CA SER A 585 28.43 14.17 -11.84
C SER A 585 29.44 13.63 -10.77
N ASP A 586 29.52 12.30 -10.61
CA ASP A 586 30.71 11.41 -10.37
C ASP A 586 31.30 11.09 -8.96
N THR A 587 31.03 9.85 -8.50
CA THR A 587 31.95 8.74 -8.06
C THR A 587 32.17 8.38 -6.57
N SER A 588 31.66 7.17 -6.21
CA SER A 588 32.36 5.96 -5.67
C SER A 588 31.87 5.32 -4.34
N MET A 589 30.96 4.34 -4.50
CA MET A 589 30.78 3.01 -3.85
C MET A 589 31.40 2.68 -2.46
N GLU A 590 30.53 2.23 -1.53
CA GLU A 590 30.63 0.93 -0.81
C GLU A 590 29.35 0.60 0.04
N ASP A 591 28.55 -0.36 -0.46
CA ASP A 591 27.85 -1.50 0.19
C ASP A 591 26.76 -1.38 1.31
N SER A 592 25.70 -2.18 1.12
CA SER A 592 24.61 -2.68 2.00
C SER A 592 23.30 -1.86 2.05
N GLY A 593 22.11 -2.36 1.67
CA GLY A 593 21.60 -3.74 1.58
C GLY A 593 20.60 -4.01 2.73
N GLY A 594 19.30 -3.75 2.53
CA GLY A 594 18.30 -3.92 3.61
C GLY A 594 16.82 -3.67 3.27
N MET A 595 16.25 -4.52 2.40
CA MET A 595 14.85 -4.98 2.35
C MET A 595 13.81 -4.30 3.27
N PHE A 596 13.04 -3.35 2.72
CA PHE A 596 11.84 -2.77 3.35
C PHE A 596 10.71 -3.80 3.46
N GLY A 597 10.25 -4.06 4.68
CA GLY A 597 8.97 -4.70 4.97
C GLY A 597 8.05 -3.68 5.62
N LEU A 598 7.07 -3.16 4.89
CA LEU A 598 6.05 -2.26 5.41
C LEU A 598 4.82 -3.08 5.89
N PRO A 599 4.29 -2.84 7.10
CA PRO A 599 3.07 -3.50 7.59
C PRO A 599 1.80 -2.87 6.99
N ALA A 600 0.77 -3.70 6.77
CA ALA A 600 -0.50 -3.32 6.19
C ALA A 600 -1.27 -2.24 7.00
N PRO A 601 -2.04 -1.34 6.34
CA PRO A 601 -2.64 -0.13 6.92
C PRO A 601 -3.65 -0.37 8.05
N GLY A 602 -4.33 -1.52 8.10
CA GLY A 602 -5.22 -1.87 9.22
C GLY A 602 -4.50 -2.07 10.57
N PHE A 603 -3.19 -2.34 10.53
CA PHE A 603 -2.36 -2.38 11.74
C PHE A 603 -1.93 -0.97 12.19
N ILE A 604 -1.88 0.00 11.27
CA ILE A 604 -1.41 1.36 11.55
C ILE A 604 -2.42 2.10 12.43
N SER A 605 -3.72 1.99 12.16
CA SER A 605 -4.77 2.59 13.01
C SER A 605 -4.82 2.00 14.42
N VAL A 606 -4.70 0.67 14.57
CA VAL A 606 -4.63 0.01 15.89
C VAL A 606 -3.31 0.34 16.61
N VAL A 607 -2.19 0.45 15.89
CA VAL A 607 -0.89 0.84 16.46
C VAL A 607 -0.91 2.30 16.89
N PHE A 608 -1.54 3.22 16.15
CA PHE A 608 -1.72 4.61 16.58
C PHE A 608 -2.67 4.74 17.76
N VAL A 609 -3.75 3.95 17.83
CA VAL A 609 -4.62 3.90 19.02
C VAL A 609 -3.88 3.31 20.24
N VAL A 610 -3.02 2.29 20.05
CA VAL A 610 -2.22 1.68 21.11
C VAL A 610 -1.03 2.56 21.53
N ILE A 611 -0.40 3.29 20.61
CA ILE A 611 0.65 4.27 20.90
C ILE A 611 0.05 5.52 21.55
N GLY A 612 -1.10 6.01 21.08
CA GLY A 612 -1.88 7.07 21.71
C GLY A 612 -2.31 6.69 23.12
N ALA A 613 -2.86 5.49 23.31
CA ALA A 613 -3.19 4.96 24.65
C ALA A 613 -1.94 4.76 25.53
N ALA A 614 -0.78 4.38 24.95
CA ALA A 614 0.48 4.23 25.68
C ALA A 614 1.16 5.57 26.03
N MET A 615 0.99 6.62 25.20
CA MET A 615 1.41 7.98 25.50
C MET A 615 0.54 8.59 26.61
N VAL A 616 -0.78 8.43 26.54
CA VAL A 616 -1.71 8.85 27.60
C VAL A 616 -1.46 8.08 28.91
N ALA A 617 -1.10 6.79 28.84
CA ALA A 617 -0.76 6.00 30.03
C ALA A 617 0.63 6.30 30.64
N ARG A 618 1.57 6.88 29.88
CA ARG A 618 2.93 7.23 30.37
C ARG A 618 3.03 8.63 30.98
N ILE A 619 2.04 9.48 30.80
CA ILE A 619 1.95 10.80 31.45
C ILE A 619 1.44 10.69 32.91
N MET A 620 0.95 9.52 33.34
CA MET A 620 0.62 9.31 34.75
C MET A 620 1.87 9.13 35.63
N PRO A 621 2.10 9.95 36.67
CA PRO A 621 3.14 9.67 37.64
C PRO A 621 2.79 8.38 38.40
N ARG A 622 3.62 7.35 38.23
CA ARG A 622 3.59 6.14 39.07
C ARG A 622 3.71 6.55 40.54
N ARG A 623 2.60 6.48 41.27
CA ARG A 623 2.57 6.59 42.73
C ARG A 623 3.38 5.42 43.30
N GLN A 624 4.64 5.67 43.66
CA GLN A 624 5.42 4.73 44.47
C GLN A 624 4.74 4.61 45.85
N GLU A 625 4.47 3.38 46.28
CA GLU A 625 4.22 3.05 47.69
C GLU A 625 5.47 3.28 48.56
#